data_AF-Q0AQ52-F1
#
_entry.id   AF-Q0AQ52-F1
#
_cell.length_a   1.000
_cell.length_b   1.000
_cell.length_c   1.000
_cell.angle_alpha   90.00
_cell.angle_beta   90.00
_cell.angle_gamma   90.00
#
_symmetry.space_group_name_H-M   'P 1'
#
loop_
_entity.id
_entity.type
_entity.pdbx_description
1 polymer ?
#
loop_
_entity_poly.entity_id
_entity_poly.type
_entity_poly.pdbx_seq_one_letter_code
_entity_poly.pdbx_strand_id
1 'polypeptide(L)'
;MTSKSSTFSPWQGEAVVVACTLQAAGIPAIVADWHFISIKPSLEFGSSRPRVLIPPAYVADAQDWLDFVRQQTLEPMFPCPDCGAETRRTRRWFAMAIITLLGSFHPFFSSRRWCEACQRSHAPAAPAPFTEEELGYPVADTTPGSNWFERLRTAGMNGAYGRPDE
;
A
#
# COMPACT_ATOMS: atom_id res chain seq x y z
N MET A 1 13.01 14.25 30.22
CA MET A 1 13.31 14.81 28.88
C MET A 1 13.68 13.65 27.97
N THR A 2 12.72 13.07 27.26
CA THR A 2 12.96 12.00 26.29
C THR A 2 12.39 12.44 24.96
N SER A 3 13.29 12.55 24.00
CA SER A 3 13.06 12.88 22.59
C SER A 3 11.86 12.09 22.04
N LYS A 4 10.78 12.78 21.71
CA LYS A 4 9.74 12.25 20.83
C LYS A 4 10.38 12.14 19.45
N SER A 5 11.00 11.00 19.15
CA SER A 5 11.49 10.71 17.80
C SER A 5 10.29 10.79 16.88
N SER A 6 10.27 11.81 16.02
CA SER A 6 9.18 12.07 15.08
C SER A 6 9.05 10.88 14.14
N THR A 7 8.11 10.02 14.46
CA THR A 7 7.56 8.94 13.69
C THR A 7 7.17 9.47 12.31
N PHE A 8 7.92 9.12 11.28
CA PHE A 8 7.46 9.24 9.90
C PHE A 8 6.41 8.13 9.69
N SER A 9 5.14 8.44 9.96
CA SER A 9 4.02 7.60 9.55
C SER A 9 3.86 7.68 8.03
N PRO A 10 3.21 6.71 7.37
CA PRO A 10 2.85 6.81 5.96
C PRO A 10 1.66 7.77 5.78
N TRP A 11 1.87 9.06 6.05
CA TRP A 11 0.83 10.10 6.08
C TRP A 11 -0.08 10.12 4.83
N GLN A 12 0.46 9.73 3.67
CA GLN A 12 -0.26 9.72 2.39
C GLN A 12 -1.37 8.66 2.37
N GLY A 13 -1.08 7.44 2.86
CA GLY A 13 -2.09 6.39 2.96
C GLY A 13 -3.18 6.74 3.96
N GLU A 14 -2.79 7.35 5.09
CA GLU A 14 -3.72 7.82 6.10
C GLU A 14 -4.68 8.88 5.56
N ALA A 15 -4.19 9.87 4.79
CA ALA A 15 -5.05 10.89 4.20
C ALA A 15 -6.07 10.33 3.20
N VAL A 16 -5.69 9.31 2.43
CA VAL A 16 -6.60 8.61 1.52
C VAL A 16 -7.67 7.86 2.32
N VAL A 17 -7.29 7.10 3.35
CA VAL A 17 -8.24 6.39 4.22
C VAL A 17 -9.20 7.37 4.88
N VAL A 18 -8.70 8.47 5.44
CA VAL A 18 -9.52 9.52 6.04
C VAL A 18 -10.53 10.09 5.03
N ALA A 19 -10.08 10.46 3.83
CA ALA A 19 -10.97 10.99 2.80
C ALA A 19 -12.05 9.97 2.39
N CYS A 20 -11.68 8.70 2.19
CA CYS A 20 -12.63 7.64 1.85
C CYS A 20 -13.64 7.37 2.97
N THR A 21 -13.21 7.36 4.23
CA THR A 21 -14.12 7.16 5.38
C THR A 21 -15.12 8.29 5.54
N LEU A 22 -14.70 9.54 5.32
CA LEU A 22 -15.60 10.70 5.32
C LEU A 22 -16.60 10.64 4.16
N GLN A 23 -16.13 10.31 2.96
CA GLN A 23 -17.00 10.14 1.79
C GLN A 23 -18.03 9.02 1.98
N ALA A 24 -17.63 7.90 2.59
CA ALA A 24 -18.55 6.81 2.94
C ALA A 24 -19.62 7.23 3.96
N ALA A 25 -19.30 8.19 4.83
CA ALA A 25 -20.25 8.82 5.75
C ALA A 25 -21.11 9.93 5.11
N GLY A 26 -20.98 10.16 3.79
CA GLY A 26 -21.69 11.22 3.08
C GLY A 26 -21.07 12.61 3.22
N ILE A 27 -19.88 12.73 3.82
CA ILE A 27 -19.16 13.98 4.01
C ILE A 27 -18.21 14.22 2.83
N PRO A 28 -18.38 15.31 2.05
CA PRO A 28 -17.49 15.60 0.94
C PRO A 28 -16.07 15.91 1.44
N ALA A 29 -15.10 15.12 0.99
CA ALA A 29 -13.67 15.28 1.34
C ALA A 29 -12.79 15.08 0.10
N ILE A 30 -11.70 15.85 -0.01
CA ILE A 30 -10.72 15.76 -1.11
C ILE A 30 -9.31 15.84 -0.54
N VAL A 31 -8.38 15.01 -1.00
CA VAL A 31 -6.95 15.16 -0.66
C VAL A 31 -6.32 16.19 -1.59
N ALA A 32 -5.85 17.32 -1.05
CA ALA A 32 -5.28 18.42 -1.85
C ALA A 32 -4.07 17.99 -2.69
N ASP A 33 -3.29 17.05 -2.16
CA ASP A 33 -2.01 16.65 -2.72
C ASP A 33 -2.11 15.34 -3.54
N TRP A 34 -3.32 14.96 -3.97
CA TRP A 34 -3.60 13.68 -4.66
C TRP A 34 -2.77 13.47 -5.93
N HIS A 35 -2.52 14.54 -6.70
CA HIS A 35 -1.75 14.46 -7.93
C HIS A 35 -0.31 13.96 -7.68
N PHE A 36 0.33 14.45 -6.63
CA PHE A 36 1.67 14.00 -6.24
C PHE A 36 1.67 12.54 -5.76
N ILE A 37 0.61 12.14 -5.05
CA ILE A 37 0.42 10.75 -4.60
C ILE A 37 0.27 9.81 -5.81
N SER A 38 -0.49 10.20 -6.84
CA SER A 38 -0.74 9.37 -8.02
C SER A 38 0.49 9.14 -8.90
N ILE A 39 1.42 10.11 -8.97
CA ILE A 39 2.59 10.02 -9.85
C ILE A 39 3.69 9.15 -9.24
N LYS A 40 3.94 9.27 -7.94
CA LYS A 40 4.87 8.40 -7.21
C LYS A 40 4.37 8.16 -5.79
N PRO A 41 3.65 7.04 -5.56
CA PRO A 41 3.16 6.66 -4.23
C PRO A 41 4.27 6.39 -3.20
N SER A 42 5.50 6.19 -3.67
CA SER A 42 6.69 5.97 -2.83
C SER A 42 7.42 7.26 -2.46
N LEU A 43 7.10 8.37 -3.13
CA LEU A 43 7.76 9.65 -2.97
C LEU A 43 7.05 10.45 -1.87
N GLU A 44 7.61 10.37 -0.67
CA GLU A 44 7.26 11.26 0.43
C GLU A 44 8.01 12.58 0.21
N PHE A 45 7.34 13.59 -0.34
CA PHE A 45 7.88 14.95 -0.33
C PHE A 45 7.89 15.44 1.12
N GLY A 46 9.09 15.58 1.67
CA GLY A 46 9.31 15.98 3.06
C GLY A 46 8.67 17.32 3.42
N SER A 47 8.31 17.41 4.70
CA SER A 47 7.78 18.54 5.48
C SER A 47 6.27 18.82 5.48
N SER A 48 5.55 18.64 4.37
CA SER A 48 4.10 18.90 4.36
C SER A 48 3.31 17.61 4.58
N ARG A 49 2.56 17.54 5.68
CA ARG A 49 1.55 16.49 5.86
C ARG A 49 0.50 16.64 4.75
N PRO A 50 0.04 15.55 4.12
CA PRO A 50 -1.04 15.59 3.14
C PRO A 50 -2.29 16.19 3.76
N ARG A 51 -2.95 17.08 3.02
CA ARG A 51 -4.11 17.82 3.50
C ARG A 51 -5.39 17.20 2.97
N VAL A 52 -6.33 16.92 3.87
CA VAL A 52 -7.71 16.59 3.53
C VAL A 52 -8.54 17.87 3.66
N LEU A 53 -9.14 18.30 2.55
CA LEU A 53 -10.00 19.47 2.46
C LEU A 53 -11.45 19.05 2.59
N ILE A 54 -12.20 19.76 3.42
CA ILE A 54 -13.61 19.53 3.73
C ILE A 54 -14.34 20.87 3.62
N PRO A 55 -15.53 20.95 3.01
CA PRO A 55 -16.30 22.19 2.98
C PRO A 55 -16.64 22.67 4.40
N PRO A 56 -16.65 23.99 4.66
CA PRO A 56 -16.86 24.54 6.01
C PRO A 56 -18.14 24.05 6.69
N ALA A 57 -19.19 23.80 5.90
CA ALA A 57 -20.49 23.33 6.41
C ALA A 57 -20.44 21.96 7.08
N TYR A 58 -19.45 21.12 6.75
CA TYR A 58 -19.32 19.74 7.24
C TYR A 58 -18.18 19.56 8.25
N VAL A 59 -17.53 20.63 8.70
CA VAL A 59 -16.35 20.53 9.58
C VAL A 59 -16.69 19.91 10.93
N ALA A 60 -17.85 20.27 11.51
CA ALA A 60 -18.30 19.71 12.78
C ALA A 60 -18.58 18.20 12.64
N ASP A 61 -19.41 17.83 11.67
CA ASP A 61 -19.76 16.42 11.38
C ASP A 61 -18.52 15.57 11.09
N ALA A 62 -17.54 16.14 10.37
CA ALA A 62 -16.29 15.46 10.09
C ALA A 62 -15.45 15.22 11.36
N GLN A 63 -15.41 16.18 12.28
CA GLN A 63 -14.70 16.02 13.55
C GLN A 63 -15.34 14.93 14.40
N ASP A 64 -16.67 14.96 14.54
CA ASP A 64 -17.42 13.97 15.30
C ASP A 64 -17.22 12.56 14.73
N TRP A 65 -17.27 12.42 13.40
CA TRP A 65 -17.01 11.14 12.73
C TRP A 65 -15.58 10.64 12.94
N LEU A 66 -14.58 11.52 12.81
CA LEU A 66 -13.19 11.13 13.00
C LEU A 66 -12.89 10.73 14.44
N ASP A 67 -13.50 11.40 15.42
CA ASP A 67 -13.34 11.03 16.82
C ASP A 67 -14.06 9.72 17.14
N PHE A 68 -15.23 9.45 16.53
CA PHE A 68 -15.87 8.14 16.58
C PHE A 68 -14.97 7.02 16.01
N VAL A 69 -14.40 7.23 14.82
CA VAL A 69 -13.50 6.26 14.18
C VAL A 69 -12.22 6.03 15.00
N ARG A 70 -11.66 7.08 15.63
CA ARG A 70 -10.49 6.95 16.51
C ARG A 70 -10.76 6.12 17.77
N GLN A 71 -11.98 6.17 18.27
CA GLN A 71 -12.41 5.40 19.45
C GLN A 71 -12.70 3.94 19.12
N GLN A 72 -13.02 3.64 17.86
CA GLN A 72 -13.03 2.27 17.40
C GLN A 72 -11.59 1.78 17.33
N THR A 73 -11.27 0.75 18.11
CA THR A 73 -9.95 0.10 18.07
C THR A 73 -9.73 -0.48 16.68
N LEU A 74 -9.18 0.30 15.76
CA LEU A 74 -8.82 -0.16 14.43
C LEU A 74 -7.64 -1.12 14.60
N GLU A 75 -7.89 -2.38 14.24
CA GLU A 75 -6.83 -3.37 14.16
C GLU A 75 -5.76 -2.84 13.19
N PRO A 76 -4.47 -2.79 13.60
CA PRO A 76 -3.45 -2.20 12.77
C PRO A 76 -3.35 -2.99 11.46
N MET A 77 -3.26 -2.29 10.33
CA MET A 77 -3.22 -2.91 8.99
C MET A 77 -2.07 -3.93 8.83
N PHE A 78 -0.98 -3.74 9.58
CA PHE A 78 0.14 -4.67 9.64
C PHE A 78 0.53 -4.94 11.10
N PRO A 79 -0.19 -5.87 11.78
CA PRO A 79 0.09 -6.20 13.17
C PRO A 79 1.41 -6.96 13.29
N CYS A 80 2.09 -6.78 14.41
CA CYS A 80 3.26 -7.58 14.77
C CYS A 80 2.80 -9.01 15.11
N PRO A 81 3.44 -10.05 14.54
CA PRO A 81 3.04 -11.44 14.82
C PRO A 81 3.23 -11.85 16.29
N ASP A 82 4.14 -11.19 17.02
CA ASP A 82 4.44 -11.52 18.41
C ASP A 82 3.55 -10.74 19.41
N CYS A 83 3.31 -9.45 19.16
CA CYS A 83 2.68 -8.54 20.12
C CYS A 83 1.41 -7.83 19.61
N GLY A 84 0.98 -8.05 18.36
CA GLY A 84 -0.21 -7.40 17.78
C GLY A 84 -0.07 -5.90 17.50
N ALA A 85 1.00 -5.25 17.99
CA ALA A 85 1.25 -3.83 17.80
C ALA A 85 1.55 -3.45 16.35
N GLU A 86 1.39 -2.18 16.00
CA GLU A 86 1.66 -1.66 14.66
C GLU A 86 3.13 -1.83 14.23
N THR A 87 3.36 -2.22 12.98
CA THR A 87 4.70 -2.37 12.40
C THR A 87 4.98 -1.37 11.28
N ARG A 88 6.19 -0.80 11.26
CA ARG A 88 6.63 0.24 10.30
C ARG A 88 7.64 -0.31 9.29
N ARG A 89 7.61 0.14 8.03
CA ARG A 89 8.60 -0.31 7.03
C ARG A 89 9.97 0.29 7.31
N THR A 90 11.00 -0.55 7.42
CA THR A 90 12.39 -0.09 7.59
C THR A 90 12.94 0.43 6.25
N ARG A 91 13.00 1.74 6.07
CA ARG A 91 13.65 2.37 4.90
C ARG A 91 15.18 2.36 5.08
N ARG A 92 15.90 1.63 4.23
CA ARG A 92 17.38 1.63 4.21
C ARG A 92 17.91 2.79 3.36
N TRP A 93 17.67 4.03 3.78
CA TRP A 93 18.11 5.24 3.06
C TRP A 93 19.60 5.23 2.73
N PHE A 94 20.44 4.79 3.67
CA PHE A 94 21.88 4.63 3.43
C PHE A 94 22.22 3.60 2.35
N ALA A 95 21.52 2.45 2.33
CA ALA A 95 21.75 1.45 1.29
C ALA A 95 21.31 1.98 -0.09
N MET A 96 20.19 2.70 -0.15
CA MET A 96 19.71 3.34 -1.38
C MET A 96 20.71 4.37 -1.92
N ALA A 97 21.31 5.20 -1.06
CA ALA A 97 22.33 6.17 -1.46
C ALA A 97 23.57 5.48 -2.07
N ILE A 98 24.06 4.41 -1.42
CA ILE A 98 25.23 3.64 -1.89
C ILE A 98 24.93 2.92 -3.21
N ILE A 99 23.74 2.31 -3.35
CA ILE A 99 23.33 1.60 -4.56
C ILE A 99 23.18 2.57 -5.75
N THR A 100 22.67 3.78 -5.50
CA THR A 100 22.55 4.84 -6.51
C THR A 100 23.94 5.29 -7.00
N LEU A 101 24.90 5.41 -6.09
CA LEU A 101 26.31 5.70 -6.41
C LEU A 101 26.99 4.60 -7.23
N LEU A 102 26.63 3.34 -7.02
CA LEU A 102 27.19 2.17 -7.72
C LEU A 102 26.52 1.88 -9.08
N GLY A 103 25.58 2.71 -9.54
CA GLY A 103 24.92 2.58 -10.86
C GLY A 103 24.10 1.31 -11.04
N SER A 104 23.88 0.53 -9.98
CA SER A 104 23.21 -0.76 -10.03
C SER A 104 21.76 -0.60 -9.59
N PHE A 105 20.83 -0.47 -10.53
CA PHE A 105 19.39 -0.47 -10.24
C PHE A 105 18.91 -1.88 -9.88
N HIS A 106 19.30 -2.40 -8.72
CA HIS A 106 18.66 -3.60 -8.18
C HIS A 106 17.44 -3.20 -7.34
N PRO A 107 16.24 -3.76 -7.61
CA PRO A 107 15.06 -3.52 -6.81
C PRO A 107 15.17 -4.20 -5.43
N PHE A 108 15.94 -3.61 -4.51
CA PHE A 108 16.01 -4.00 -3.11
C PHE A 108 14.77 -3.52 -2.35
N PHE A 109 13.59 -3.94 -2.80
CA PHE A 109 12.35 -3.70 -2.07
C PHE A 109 12.24 -4.69 -0.92
N SER A 110 12.96 -4.42 0.17
CA SER A 110 12.73 -5.16 1.41
C SER A 110 11.29 -4.94 1.86
N SER A 111 10.54 -6.02 2.02
CA SER A 111 9.21 -6.04 2.63
C SER A 111 9.29 -6.08 4.17
N ARG A 112 10.49 -6.14 4.75
CA ARG A 112 10.67 -6.20 6.20
C ARG A 112 10.16 -4.94 6.89
N ARG A 113 9.39 -5.18 7.95
CA ARG A 113 8.83 -4.18 8.86
C ARG A 113 9.51 -4.31 10.21
N TRP A 114 9.50 -3.23 10.98
CA TRP A 114 10.04 -3.13 12.34
C TRP A 114 8.89 -2.89 13.30
N CYS A 115 8.83 -3.68 14.38
CA CYS A 115 7.92 -3.44 15.48
C CYS A 115 8.64 -2.61 16.56
N GLU A 116 8.07 -1.48 16.97
CA GLU A 116 8.65 -0.66 18.04
C GLU A 116 8.46 -1.29 19.43
N ALA A 117 7.31 -1.93 19.68
CA ALA A 117 7.02 -2.59 20.95
C ALA A 117 7.94 -3.79 21.19
N CYS A 118 8.10 -4.62 20.16
CA CYS A 118 8.90 -5.86 20.23
C CYS A 118 10.39 -5.64 19.87
N GLN A 119 10.77 -4.45 19.36
CA GLN A 119 12.12 -4.13 18.84
C GLN A 119 12.71 -5.19 17.90
N ARG A 120 11.87 -5.74 17.02
CA ARG A 120 12.23 -6.82 16.09
C ARG A 120 11.79 -6.48 14.67
N SER A 121 12.51 -7.05 13.71
CA SER A 121 12.14 -6.97 12.30
C SER A 121 11.42 -8.24 11.85
N HIS A 122 10.28 -8.06 11.20
CA HIS A 122 9.43 -9.14 10.70
C HIS A 122 9.21 -8.98 9.21
N ALA A 123 9.16 -10.10 8.48
CA ALA A 123 8.59 -10.11 7.14
C ALA A 123 7.07 -10.28 7.28
N PRO A 124 6.25 -9.48 6.58
CA PRO A 124 4.81 -9.72 6.53
C PRO A 124 4.55 -11.11 5.93
N ALA A 125 3.50 -11.79 6.40
CA ALA A 125 3.04 -13.02 5.76
C ALA A 125 2.73 -12.72 4.29
N ALA A 126 3.01 -13.69 3.40
CA ALA A 126 2.54 -13.59 2.04
C ALA A 126 1.00 -13.53 2.06
N PRO A 127 0.37 -12.66 1.24
CA PRO A 127 -1.08 -12.69 1.12
C PRO A 127 -1.50 -14.10 0.70
N ALA A 128 -2.58 -14.60 1.29
CA ALA A 128 -3.18 -15.85 0.83
C ALA A 128 -3.53 -15.71 -0.67
N PRO A 129 -3.35 -16.77 -1.48
CA PRO A 129 -3.88 -16.75 -2.83
C PRO A 129 -5.39 -16.51 -2.78
N PHE A 130 -5.89 -15.71 -3.72
CA PHE A 130 -7.33 -15.51 -3.86
C PHE A 130 -8.03 -16.87 -4.09
N THR A 131 -9.18 -17.04 -3.47
CA THR A 131 -10.04 -18.22 -3.67
C THR A 131 -10.76 -18.16 -5.01
N GLU A 132 -11.21 -19.30 -5.55
CA GLU A 132 -11.98 -19.32 -6.80
C GLU A 132 -13.30 -18.56 -6.66
N GLU A 133 -13.88 -18.61 -5.46
CA GLU A 133 -15.10 -17.90 -5.09
C GLU A 133 -14.91 -16.37 -5.10
N GLU A 134 -13.76 -15.86 -4.63
CA GLU A 134 -13.43 -14.43 -4.68
C GLU A 134 -13.13 -13.94 -6.10
N LEU A 135 -12.58 -14.81 -6.95
CA LEU A 135 -12.21 -14.45 -8.32
C LEU A 135 -13.39 -14.56 -9.31
N GLY A 136 -14.36 -15.43 -9.04
CA GLY A 136 -15.48 -15.69 -9.93
C GLY A 136 -15.10 -16.47 -11.20
N TYR A 137 -13.90 -17.05 -11.22
CA TYR A 137 -13.41 -17.93 -12.29
C TYR A 137 -12.40 -18.94 -11.72
N PRO A 138 -12.29 -20.14 -12.34
CA PRO A 138 -11.37 -21.17 -11.87
C PRO A 138 -9.91 -20.68 -11.94
N VAL A 139 -9.15 -20.93 -10.88
CA VAL A 139 -7.74 -20.54 -10.82
C VAL A 139 -6.97 -21.50 -11.72
N ALA A 140 -6.46 -20.99 -12.84
CA ALA A 140 -5.69 -21.81 -13.77
C ALA A 140 -4.45 -22.38 -13.04
N ASP A 141 -4.44 -23.69 -12.83
CA ASP A 141 -3.44 -24.46 -12.09
C ASP A 141 -2.01 -23.91 -12.28
N THR A 142 -1.45 -23.19 -11.30
CA THR A 142 -0.13 -22.55 -11.43
C THR A 142 0.98 -23.50 -11.00
N THR A 143 1.09 -24.64 -11.67
CA THR A 143 2.20 -25.56 -11.45
C THR A 143 3.53 -24.84 -11.77
N PRO A 144 4.51 -24.82 -10.85
CA PRO A 144 5.80 -24.21 -11.10
C PRO A 144 6.49 -24.93 -12.27
N GLY A 145 6.56 -24.27 -13.44
CA GLY A 145 7.19 -24.83 -14.64
C GLY A 145 6.37 -24.73 -15.92
N SER A 146 5.05 -24.59 -15.85
CA SER A 146 4.26 -24.31 -17.06
C SER A 146 4.35 -22.80 -17.35
N ASN A 147 5.21 -22.40 -18.28
CA ASN A 147 5.19 -21.00 -18.70
C ASN A 147 3.82 -20.73 -19.37
N TRP A 148 3.20 -19.60 -19.08
CA TRP A 148 1.89 -19.24 -19.62
C TRP A 148 1.89 -19.20 -21.17
N PHE A 149 3.05 -18.95 -21.77
CA PHE A 149 3.30 -19.03 -23.21
C PHE A 149 3.07 -20.45 -23.78
N GLU A 150 3.40 -21.50 -23.04
CA GLU A 150 3.28 -22.89 -23.44
C GLU A 150 1.80 -23.27 -23.45
N ARG A 151 1.02 -22.78 -22.47
CA ARG A 151 -0.43 -22.96 -22.43
C ARG A 151 -1.11 -22.32 -23.62
N LEU A 152 -0.74 -21.09 -23.99
CA LEU A 152 -1.26 -20.42 -25.19
C LEU A 152 -0.87 -21.15 -26.48
N ARG A 153 0.35 -21.69 -26.52
CA ARG A 153 0.82 -22.50 -27.65
C ARG A 153 0.02 -23.81 -27.78
N THR A 154 -0.28 -24.51 -26.68
CA THR A 154 -1.09 -25.74 -26.69
C THR A 154 -2.59 -25.50 -26.87
N ALA A 155 -3.12 -24.35 -26.45
CA ALA A 155 -4.53 -23.99 -26.62
C ALA A 155 -4.90 -23.63 -28.08
N GLY A 156 -3.97 -23.79 -29.03
CA GLY A 156 -4.22 -23.53 -30.46
C GLY A 156 -4.39 -22.05 -30.80
N MET A 157 -4.10 -21.13 -29.89
CA MET A 157 -4.32 -19.68 -30.08
C MET A 157 -3.23 -18.99 -30.91
N ASN A 158 -2.37 -19.73 -31.61
CA ASN A 158 -1.39 -19.17 -32.55
C ASN A 158 -2.03 -18.64 -33.86
N GLY A 159 -3.35 -18.77 -34.04
CA GLY A 159 -4.02 -18.45 -35.31
C GLY A 159 -4.66 -17.06 -35.44
N ALA A 160 -4.76 -16.24 -34.38
CA ALA A 160 -5.61 -15.04 -34.42
C ALA A 160 -4.90 -13.73 -34.78
N TYR A 161 -3.58 -13.74 -34.96
CA TYR A 161 -2.84 -12.61 -35.53
C TYR A 161 -2.27 -12.98 -36.91
N GLY A 162 -3.12 -13.55 -37.76
CA GLY A 162 -2.89 -13.51 -39.19
C GLY A 162 -2.85 -12.04 -39.60
N ARG A 163 -1.70 -11.58 -40.07
CA ARG A 163 -1.56 -10.30 -40.76
C ARG A 163 -2.58 -10.33 -41.91
N PRO A 164 -3.55 -9.41 -41.98
CA PRO A 164 -4.42 -9.37 -43.14
C PRO A 164 -3.53 -9.02 -44.35
N ASP A 165 -3.41 -10.01 -45.22
CA ASP A 165 -3.14 -9.91 -46.65
C ASP A 165 -1.72 -9.44 -47.06
N GLU A 166 -0.82 -10.44 -47.26
CA GLU A 166 0.15 -10.49 -48.36
C GLU A 166 -0.11 -11.75 -49.19
#